data_AF-A0A1E7HJG8-F1
#
_entry.id   AF-A0A1E7HJG8-F1
#
_cell.length_a   1.000
_cell.length_b   1.000
_cell.length_c   1.000
_cell.angle_alpha   90.00
_cell.angle_beta   90.00
_cell.angle_gamma   90.00
#
_symmetry.space_group_name_H-M   'P 1'
#
loop_
_entity.id
_entity.type
_entity.pdbx_description
1 polymer ?
#
loop_
_entity_poly.entity_id
_entity_poly.type
_entity_poly.pdbx_seq_one_letter_code
_entity_poly.pdbx_strand_id
1 'polypeptide(L)'
;MACWNGKSRLTAAILVDVDGTLASAYRGGRRELRPSAMVALDLLSEHAPVFLWSVAGADNGDRLMHEFPGLTRYVQSAWMKSEFPLDKVDHPYCIDDMDLDDEVHRCTCVILNETWDGGADSGDLVEASQLIADDLAKRKLSPIASMTCSSLP
;
A
#
# COMPACT_ATOMS: atom_id res chain seq x y z
N MET A 1 -5.99 -0.52 17.46
CA MET A 1 -4.61 -0.12 17.12
C MET A 1 -4.57 1.39 17.07
N ALA A 2 -3.50 2.04 17.53
CA ALA A 2 -3.32 3.48 17.32
C ALA A 2 -2.86 3.72 15.87
N CYS A 3 -3.48 4.65 15.15
CA CYS A 3 -3.08 5.01 13.79
C CYS A 3 -1.70 5.69 13.82
N TRP A 4 -0.79 5.27 12.94
CA TRP A 4 0.49 5.95 12.78
C TRP A 4 0.31 7.36 12.22
N ASN A 5 1.02 8.33 12.81
CA ASN A 5 0.82 9.77 12.56
C ASN A 5 2.04 10.47 11.93
N GLY A 6 2.96 9.70 11.31
CA GLY A 6 4.14 10.26 10.65
C GLY A 6 5.29 10.69 11.57
N LYS A 7 5.17 10.56 12.90
CA LYS A 7 6.20 11.04 13.84
C LYS A 7 7.31 10.03 14.13
N SER A 8 6.99 8.75 14.16
CA SER A 8 7.95 7.67 14.42
C SER A 8 8.40 7.01 13.13
N ARG A 9 9.62 6.47 13.11
CA ARG A 9 10.13 5.70 11.98
C ARG A 9 9.42 4.35 11.86
N LEU A 10 9.12 3.92 10.64
CA LEU A 10 8.61 2.59 10.31
C LEU A 10 9.68 1.80 9.56
N THR A 11 9.81 0.51 9.87
CA THR A 11 10.67 -0.39 9.10
C THR A 11 10.13 -0.60 7.68
N ALA A 12 8.81 -0.68 7.53
CA ALA A 12 8.13 -0.79 6.24
C ALA A 12 6.75 -0.14 6.30
N ALA A 13 6.27 0.32 5.15
CA ALA A 13 4.90 0.79 4.93
C ALA A 13 4.45 0.40 3.53
N ILE A 14 3.16 0.12 3.37
CA ILE A 14 2.55 -0.23 2.09
C ILE A 14 1.54 0.87 1.73
N LEU A 15 1.78 1.53 0.60
CA LEU A 15 0.98 2.62 0.08
C LEU A 15 0.15 2.10 -1.10
N VAL A 16 -1.17 2.15 -1.01
CA VAL A 16 -2.04 1.63 -2.06
C VAL A 16 -2.81 2.80 -2.67
N ASP A 17 -2.68 2.96 -3.98
CA ASP A 17 -3.47 3.96 -4.69
C ASP A 17 -4.97 3.69 -4.58
N VAL A 18 -5.77 4.75 -4.67
CA VAL A 18 -7.23 4.68 -4.48
C VAL A 18 -7.96 4.48 -5.80
N ASP A 19 -7.87 5.42 -6.73
CA ASP A 19 -8.76 5.50 -7.89
C ASP A 19 -8.09 4.80 -9.08
N GLY A 20 -8.72 3.74 -9.60
CA GLY A 20 -8.10 2.88 -10.62
C GLY A 20 -7.35 1.70 -10.05
N THR A 21 -6.87 1.80 -8.81
CA THR A 21 -6.20 0.68 -8.12
C THR A 21 -7.16 -0.09 -7.21
N LEU A 22 -7.65 0.54 -6.13
CA LEU A 22 -8.47 -0.13 -5.12
C LEU A 22 -9.98 0.04 -5.35
N ALA A 23 -10.38 1.15 -5.97
CA ALA A 23 -11.75 1.50 -6.27
C ALA A 23 -11.83 2.20 -7.64
N SER A 24 -13.01 2.21 -8.24
CA SER A 24 -13.20 2.96 -9.48
C SER A 24 -13.24 4.46 -9.20
N ALA A 25 -12.90 5.27 -10.20
CA ALA A 25 -13.14 6.71 -10.12
C ALA A 25 -14.65 7.00 -9.92
N TYR A 26 -14.97 8.12 -9.29
CA TYR A 26 -16.38 8.52 -9.11
C TYR A 26 -17.10 8.72 -10.44
N ARG A 27 -18.19 7.98 -10.64
CA ARG A 27 -19.12 8.11 -11.77
C ARG A 27 -20.54 8.26 -11.25
N GLY A 28 -21.19 9.39 -11.56
CA GLY A 28 -22.56 9.65 -11.08
C GLY A 28 -22.68 9.77 -9.56
N GLY A 29 -21.63 10.24 -8.88
CA GLY A 29 -21.61 10.39 -7.41
C GLY A 29 -21.42 9.10 -6.63
N ARG A 30 -21.13 7.99 -7.31
CA ARG A 30 -20.81 6.68 -6.71
C ARG A 30 -19.48 6.18 -7.25
N ARG A 31 -18.86 5.28 -6.51
CA ARG A 31 -17.75 4.45 -6.97
C ARG A 31 -17.97 3.03 -6.48
N GLU A 32 -17.25 2.10 -7.08
CA GLU A 32 -17.26 0.70 -6.70
C GLU A 32 -15.93 0.36 -6.04
N LEU A 33 -15.95 -0.55 -5.07
CA LEU A 33 -14.72 -1.13 -4.55
C LEU A 33 -14.32 -2.29 -5.46
N ARG A 34 -13.04 -2.38 -5.82
CA ARG A 34 -12.53 -3.49 -6.63
C ARG A 34 -12.81 -4.82 -5.90
N PRO A 35 -13.38 -5.85 -6.58
CA PRO A 35 -13.80 -7.09 -5.91
C PRO A 35 -12.71 -7.76 -5.05
N SER A 36 -11.45 -7.73 -5.49
CA SER A 36 -10.32 -8.30 -4.76
C SER A 36 -9.70 -7.39 -3.69
N ALA A 37 -10.15 -6.13 -3.56
CA ALA A 37 -9.53 -5.14 -2.67
C ALA A 37 -9.41 -5.65 -1.22
N MET A 38 -10.46 -6.28 -0.69
CA MET A 38 -10.46 -6.77 0.69
C MET A 38 -9.46 -7.91 0.89
N VAL A 39 -9.34 -8.82 -0.08
CA VAL A 39 -8.38 -9.94 -0.03
C VAL A 39 -6.95 -9.43 -0.12
N ALA A 40 -6.70 -8.48 -1.02
CA ALA A 40 -5.41 -7.85 -1.20
C ALA A 40 -4.97 -7.10 0.07
N LEU A 41 -5.86 -6.32 0.69
CA LEU A 41 -5.57 -5.57 1.90
C LEU A 41 -5.38 -6.46 3.13
N ASP A 42 -6.15 -7.54 3.27
CA ASP A 42 -5.98 -8.54 4.33
C ASP A 42 -4.54 -9.09 4.28
N LEU A 43 -4.14 -9.59 3.10
CA LEU A 43 -2.78 -10.11 2.85
C LEU A 43 -1.69 -9.07 3.18
N LEU A 44 -1.81 -7.83 2.71
CA LEU A 44 -0.79 -6.81 2.95
C LEU A 44 -0.68 -6.42 4.43
N SER A 45 -1.82 -6.32 5.12
CA SER A 45 -1.90 -5.85 6.51
C SER A 45 -1.24 -6.81 7.52
N GLU A 46 -1.10 -8.09 7.18
CA GLU A 46 -0.35 -9.06 7.98
C GLU A 46 1.18 -8.79 7.96
N HIS A 47 1.66 -8.07 6.96
CA HIS A 47 3.09 -7.89 6.72
C HIS A 47 3.62 -6.53 7.18
N ALA A 48 2.89 -5.44 6.92
CA ALA A 48 3.23 -4.07 7.32
C ALA A 48 1.98 -3.16 7.38
N PRO A 49 2.06 -1.98 8.02
CA PRO A 49 0.99 -0.98 7.98
C PRO A 49 0.61 -0.59 6.54
N VAL A 50 -0.69 -0.62 6.24
CA VAL A 50 -1.24 -0.22 4.95
C VAL A 50 -1.87 1.17 5.05
N PHE A 51 -1.59 2.02 4.06
CA PHE A 51 -2.14 3.36 3.93
C PHE A 51 -2.78 3.54 2.57
N LEU A 52 -3.91 4.25 2.52
CA LEU A 52 -4.45 4.73 1.26
C LEU A 52 -3.67 5.96 0.83
N TRP A 53 -3.30 6.02 -0.45
CA TRP A 53 -2.40 7.01 -0.97
C TRP A 53 -3.01 7.59 -2.24
N SER A 54 -3.31 8.89 -2.29
CA SER A 54 -4.08 9.44 -3.41
C SER A 54 -3.55 10.79 -3.85
N VAL A 55 -3.45 11.01 -5.16
CA VAL A 55 -3.14 12.32 -5.74
C VAL A 55 -4.28 13.33 -5.49
N ALA A 56 -5.51 12.84 -5.30
CA ALA A 56 -6.68 13.66 -4.97
C ALA A 56 -6.72 14.10 -3.50
N GLY A 57 -5.72 13.72 -2.69
CA GLY A 57 -5.59 14.08 -1.28
C GLY A 57 -6.10 13.01 -0.31
N ALA A 58 -5.78 13.19 0.98
CA ALA A 58 -6.17 12.27 2.06
C ALA A 58 -7.70 12.11 2.17
N ASP A 59 -8.45 13.19 1.92
CA ASP A 59 -9.92 13.21 1.95
C ASP A 59 -10.55 12.16 1.00
N ASN A 60 -9.89 11.84 -0.12
CA ASN A 60 -10.38 10.83 -1.06
C ASN A 60 -10.35 9.41 -0.45
N GLY A 61 -9.26 9.08 0.24
CA GLY A 61 -9.11 7.82 0.96
C GLY A 61 -9.97 7.76 2.23
N ASP A 62 -10.07 8.86 2.98
CA ASP A 62 -10.96 8.93 4.15
C ASP A 62 -12.43 8.74 3.75
N ARG A 63 -12.86 9.36 2.66
CA ARG A 63 -14.18 9.13 2.07
C ARG A 63 -14.36 7.67 1.64
N LEU A 64 -13.33 7.01 1.12
CA LEU A 64 -13.39 5.61 0.71
C LEU A 64 -13.65 4.72 1.91
N MET A 65 -12.90 4.92 3.00
CA MET A 65 -13.09 4.18 4.24
C MET A 65 -14.46 4.45 4.88
N HIS A 66 -15.03 5.65 4.69
CA HIS A 66 -16.39 5.95 5.13
C HIS A 66 -17.46 5.19 4.31
N GLU A 67 -17.29 5.14 2.98
CA GLU A 67 -18.20 4.44 2.06
C GLU A 67 -18.11 2.92 2.20
N PHE A 68 -16.91 2.41 2.49
CA PHE A 68 -16.63 0.98 2.67
C PHE A 68 -15.94 0.73 4.03
N PRO A 69 -16.71 0.74 5.16
CA PRO A 69 -16.15 0.64 6.50
C PRO A 69 -15.32 -0.63 6.76
N GLY A 70 -15.49 -1.69 5.97
CA GLY A 70 -14.67 -2.90 6.05
C GLY A 70 -13.17 -2.63 5.85
N LEU A 71 -12.80 -1.61 5.10
CA LEU A 71 -11.40 -1.21 4.85
C LEU A 71 -10.66 -0.81 6.13
N THR A 72 -11.37 -0.24 7.12
CA THR A 72 -10.79 0.25 8.38
C THR A 72 -10.15 -0.84 9.23
N ARG A 73 -10.43 -2.12 8.93
CA ARG A 73 -9.75 -3.27 9.56
C ARG A 73 -8.30 -3.40 9.11
N TYR A 74 -7.99 -2.97 7.89
CA TYR A 74 -6.72 -3.23 7.20
C TYR A 74 -5.89 -1.96 7.00
N VAL A 75 -6.58 -0.83 6.80
CA VAL A 75 -5.97 0.48 6.51
C VAL A 75 -5.80 1.28 7.80
N GLN A 76 -4.63 1.89 8.01
CA GLN A 76 -4.37 2.76 9.16
C GLN A 76 -4.85 4.19 8.98
N SER A 77 -4.60 4.79 7.81
CA SER A 77 -5.02 6.15 7.45
C SER A 77 -4.86 6.40 5.95
N ALA A 78 -5.40 7.53 5.48
CA ALA A 78 -5.23 8.02 4.12
C ALA A 78 -4.26 9.23 4.07
N TRP A 79 -3.55 9.37 2.96
CA TRP A 79 -2.59 10.45 2.73
C TRP A 79 -2.64 10.96 1.29
N MET A 80 -2.35 12.24 1.12
CA MET A 80 -1.97 12.76 -0.20
C MET A 80 -0.62 12.19 -0.62
N LYS A 81 -0.41 11.90 -1.91
CA LYS A 81 0.84 11.29 -2.38
C LYS A 81 2.09 12.05 -1.91
N SER A 82 2.08 13.35 -2.15
CA SER A 82 3.17 14.28 -1.82
C SER A 82 3.34 14.60 -0.33
N GLU A 83 2.35 14.27 0.52
CA GLU A 83 2.38 14.59 1.95
C GLU A 83 2.81 13.41 2.83
N PHE A 84 2.79 12.19 2.29
CA PHE A 84 3.22 11.02 3.04
C PHE A 84 4.72 11.13 3.38
N PRO A 85 5.12 11.00 4.66
CA PRO A 85 6.50 11.24 5.08
C PRO A 85 7.40 10.02 4.78
N LEU A 86 7.71 9.82 3.49
CA LEU A 86 8.52 8.71 2.98
C LEU A 86 9.92 8.63 3.63
N ASP A 87 10.49 9.76 4.08
CA ASP A 87 11.77 9.80 4.78
C ASP A 87 11.75 9.12 6.16
N LYS A 88 10.56 8.81 6.67
CA LYS A 88 10.33 8.08 7.93
C LYS A 88 10.08 6.58 7.72
N VAL A 89 10.17 6.08 6.49
CA VAL A 89 9.97 4.66 6.19
C VAL A 89 11.24 4.08 5.58
N ASP A 90 11.81 3.05 6.21
CA ASP A 90 13.05 2.44 5.71
C ASP A 90 12.81 1.65 4.41
N HIS A 91 11.64 1.00 4.30
CA HIS A 91 11.22 0.24 3.12
C HIS A 91 9.77 0.59 2.71
N PRO A 92 9.58 1.67 1.94
CA PRO A 92 8.27 2.00 1.39
C PRO A 92 7.96 1.12 0.16
N TYR A 93 6.76 0.54 0.16
CA TYR A 93 6.19 -0.20 -0.96
C TYR A 93 4.97 0.54 -1.51
N CYS A 94 4.71 0.41 -2.82
CA CYS A 94 3.44 0.85 -3.37
C CYS A 94 2.81 -0.11 -4.37
N ILE A 95 1.48 -0.02 -4.47
CA ILE A 95 0.70 -0.54 -5.59
C ILE A 95 -0.04 0.64 -6.19
N ASP A 96 0.09 0.80 -7.50
CA ASP A 96 -0.51 1.90 -8.26
C ASP A 96 -0.93 1.38 -9.63
N ASP A 97 -1.85 2.04 -10.31
CA ASP A 97 -2.22 1.75 -11.70
C ASP A 97 -1.56 2.75 -12.67
N MET A 98 -0.86 3.76 -12.16
CA MET A 98 -0.11 4.72 -12.96
C MET A 98 1.30 4.97 -12.42
N ASP A 99 2.27 5.10 -13.33
CA ASP A 99 3.67 5.42 -13.02
C ASP A 99 4.01 6.86 -13.43
N LEU A 100 3.32 7.83 -12.83
CA LEU A 100 3.44 9.24 -13.22
C LEU A 100 3.98 10.16 -12.11
N ASP A 101 3.95 9.72 -10.85
CA ASP A 101 4.27 10.55 -9.71
C ASP A 101 5.71 10.31 -9.22
N ASP A 102 6.47 11.38 -8.98
CA ASP A 102 7.86 11.30 -8.49
C ASP A 102 7.97 10.49 -7.19
N GLU A 103 6.94 10.53 -6.35
CA GLU A 103 6.87 9.77 -5.11
C GLU A 103 6.78 8.25 -5.34
N VAL A 104 6.12 7.80 -6.41
CA VAL A 104 6.01 6.37 -6.77
C VAL A 104 7.42 5.80 -7.04
N HIS A 105 8.26 6.56 -7.74
CA HIS A 105 9.64 6.19 -8.03
C HIS A 105 10.56 6.12 -6.79
N ARG A 106 10.11 6.66 -5.64
CA ARG A 106 10.83 6.57 -4.36
C ARG A 106 10.48 5.30 -3.56
N CYS A 107 9.55 4.50 -4.06
CA CYS A 107 9.07 3.29 -3.42
C CYS A 107 9.50 2.03 -4.21
N THR A 108 9.47 0.88 -3.55
CA THR A 108 9.44 -0.40 -4.29
C THR A 108 8.01 -0.61 -4.78
N CYS A 109 7.74 -0.28 -6.05
CA CYS A 109 6.37 -0.25 -6.57
C CYS A 109 6.03 -1.46 -7.46
N VAL A 110 4.76 -1.84 -7.43
CA VAL A 110 4.14 -2.70 -8.44
C VAL A 110 3.07 -1.89 -9.15
N ILE A 111 3.29 -1.63 -10.44
CA ILE A 111 2.32 -0.93 -11.28
C ILE A 111 1.40 -1.96 -11.91
N LEU A 112 0.10 -1.82 -11.69
CA LEU A 112 -0.92 -2.67 -12.27
C LEU A 112 -1.00 -2.45 -13.78
N ASN A 113 -1.28 -3.50 -14.54
CA ASN A 113 -1.33 -3.40 -16.01
C ASN A 113 -2.54 -2.60 -16.50
N GLU A 114 -3.59 -2.50 -15.67
CA GLU A 114 -4.87 -1.90 -16.04
C GLU A 114 -5.45 -1.09 -14.87
N THR A 115 -5.87 0.13 -15.18
CA THR A 115 -6.77 0.94 -14.34
C THR A 115 -8.13 0.26 -14.23
N TRP A 116 -8.58 0.02 -13.00
CA TRP A 116 -9.87 -0.59 -12.72
C TRP A 116 -10.99 0.45 -12.67
N ASP A 117 -11.83 0.44 -13.69
CA ASP A 117 -12.94 1.40 -13.89
C ASP A 117 -14.33 0.86 -13.50
N GLY A 118 -14.37 -0.30 -12.83
CA GLY A 118 -15.58 -1.07 -12.55
C GLY A 118 -15.70 -2.34 -13.40
N GLY A 119 -16.49 -3.31 -12.92
CA GLY A 119 -16.71 -4.58 -13.62
C GLY A 119 -15.88 -5.75 -13.09
N ALA A 120 -15.51 -6.69 -13.98
CA ALA A 120 -14.80 -7.90 -13.59
C ALA A 120 -13.38 -7.58 -13.10
N ASP A 121 -12.93 -8.31 -12.10
CA ASP A 121 -11.58 -8.18 -11.56
C ASP A 121 -10.66 -9.18 -12.23
N SER A 122 -9.53 -8.70 -12.76
CA SER A 122 -8.50 -9.53 -13.38
C SER A 122 -7.70 -10.35 -12.35
N GLY A 123 -7.70 -9.93 -11.08
CA GLY A 123 -6.88 -10.51 -10.02
C GLY A 123 -5.50 -9.85 -9.85
N ASP A 124 -5.09 -8.93 -10.74
CA ASP A 124 -3.78 -8.27 -10.73
C ASP A 124 -3.46 -7.61 -9.38
N LEU A 125 -4.45 -7.02 -8.70
CA LEU A 125 -4.24 -6.42 -7.39
C LEU A 125 -3.79 -7.45 -6.34
N VAL A 126 -4.33 -8.67 -6.38
CA VAL A 126 -3.91 -9.75 -5.46
C VAL A 126 -2.52 -10.23 -5.80
N GLU A 127 -2.20 -10.36 -7.08
CA GLU A 127 -0.87 -10.76 -7.54
C GLU A 127 0.19 -9.73 -7.13
N ALA A 128 -0.10 -8.44 -7.32
CA ALA A 128 0.75 -7.34 -6.85
C ALA A 128 0.95 -7.39 -5.34
N SER A 129 -0.13 -7.63 -4.58
CA SER A 129 -0.05 -7.78 -3.14
C SER A 129 0.81 -8.96 -2.70
N GLN A 130 0.74 -10.09 -3.41
CA GLN A 130 1.55 -11.27 -3.12
C GLN A 130 3.04 -11.00 -3.36
N LEU A 131 3.39 -10.28 -4.43
CA LEU A 131 4.79 -9.91 -4.71
C LEU A 131 5.40 -9.06 -3.58
N ILE A 132 4.64 -8.09 -3.06
CA ILE A 132 5.05 -7.26 -1.92
C ILE A 132 5.15 -8.09 -0.64
N ALA A 133 4.15 -8.93 -0.37
CA ALA A 133 4.14 -9.80 0.81
C ALA A 133 5.34 -10.75 0.84
N ASP A 134 5.69 -11.35 -0.30
CA ASP A 134 6.83 -12.24 -0.46
C ASP A 134 8.17 -11.52 -0.23
N ASP A 135 8.34 -10.30 -0.73
CA ASP A 135 9.55 -9.51 -0.49
C ASP A 135 9.69 -9.13 0.99
N LEU A 136 8.60 -8.68 1.61
CA LEU A 136 8.56 -8.39 3.05
C LEU A 136 8.87 -9.64 3.89
N ALA A 137 8.36 -10.81 3.51
CA ALA A 137 8.64 -12.07 4.19
C ALA A 137 10.13 -12.46 4.10
N LYS A 138 10.74 -12.34 2.92
CA LYS A 138 12.19 -12.60 2.72
C LYS A 138 13.07 -11.68 3.56
N ARG A 139 12.66 -10.41 3.75
CA ARG A 139 13.37 -9.44 4.59
C ARG A 139 13.28 -9.78 6.08
N LYS A 140 12.11 -10.23 6.56
CA LYS A 140 11.96 -10.75 7.93
C LYS A 140 12.85 -11.97 8.19
N LEU A 141 13.06 -12.80 7.16
CA LEU A 141 13.92 -14.00 7.20
C LEU A 141 15.40 -13.73 6.96
N SER A 142 15.81 -12.47 6.75
CA SER A 142 17.21 -12.08 6.60
C SER A 142 17.73 -11.38 7.87
N PRO A 143 17.79 -12.05 9.04
CA PRO A 143 18.47 -11.47 10.18
C PRO A 143 19.97 -11.51 9.89
N ILE A 144 20.60 -10.32 9.75
CA ILE A 144 22.02 -10.05 9.96
C ILE A 144 22.93 -11.29 9.77
N ALA A 145 23.09 -11.75 8.53
CA ALA A 145 24.15 -12.68 8.18
C ALA A 145 25.46 -11.89 8.01
N SER A 146 25.93 -11.23 9.07
CA SER A 146 27.30 -10.70 9.20
C SER A 146 27.56 -10.18 10.62
N MET A 147 27.63 -11.11 11.57
CA MET A 147 28.63 -11.04 12.63
C MET A 147 29.23 -12.44 12.77
N THR A 148 29.89 -12.92 11.72
CA THR A 148 30.96 -13.89 11.91
C THR A 148 32.08 -13.16 12.65
N CYS A 149 32.19 -13.37 13.96
CA CYS A 149 33.46 -13.22 14.65
C CYS A 149 34.40 -14.33 14.15
N SER A 150 34.98 -14.12 12.96
CA SER A 150 36.38 -14.49 12.70
C SER A 150 37.20 -13.44 13.44
N SER A 151 38.18 -13.72 14.29
CA SER A 151 39.24 -14.71 14.27
C SER A 151 39.89 -14.62 15.66
N LEU A 152 40.16 -15.74 16.34
CA LEU A 152 41.51 -16.28 16.66
C LEU A 152 42.38 -15.43 17.62
N PRO A 153 43.38 -16.01 18.30
CA PRO A 153 43.55 -17.36 18.85
C PRO A 153 43.46 -17.38 20.40
#